data_AF-A0AAV4YX74-F1
#
_entry.id   AF-A0AAV4YX74-F1
#
_cell.length_a   1.000
_cell.length_b   1.000
_cell.length_c   1.000
_cell.angle_alpha   90.00
_cell.angle_beta   90.00
_cell.angle_gamma   90.00
#
_symmetry.space_group_name_H-M   'P 1'
#
loop_
_entity.id
_entity.type
_entity.pdbx_description
1 polymer ?
#
loop_
_entity_poly.entity_id
_entity_poly.type
_entity_poly.pdbx_seq_one_letter_code
_entity_poly.pdbx_strand_id
1 'polypeptide(L)'
;MKQRAMIFGNVPKLPMKWATVVIPFFLSCLMSGIISFINMIRNLGWIDGFFALWFNNWMISWAFAFPVVLFVLPMVRKFASLIVDMSALQPPK
;
A
#
# COMPACT_ATOMS: atom_id res chain seq x y z
N MET A 1 29.72 -2.27 20.08
CA MET A 1 28.38 -2.51 20.68
C MET A 1 27.33 -2.09 19.67
N LYS A 2 26.47 -3.01 19.21
CA LYS A 2 25.49 -2.76 18.14
C LYS A 2 24.34 -1.94 18.72
N GLN A 3 24.31 -0.64 18.42
CA GLN A 3 23.31 0.30 18.90
C GLN A 3 21.92 -0.18 18.44
N ARG A 4 21.13 -0.73 19.37
CA ARG A 4 19.74 -1.12 19.10
C ARG A 4 18.96 0.17 18.93
N ALA A 5 18.64 0.52 17.70
CA ALA A 5 17.74 1.62 17.45
C ALA A 5 16.37 1.23 18.04
N MET A 6 15.84 2.04 18.96
CA MET A 6 14.58 1.79 19.69
C MET A 6 13.47 2.66 19.10
N ILE A 7 12.21 2.18 19.14
CA ILE A 7 11.04 2.89 18.56
C ILE A 7 10.45 3.85 19.61
N PHE A 8 10.11 3.32 20.79
CA PHE A 8 9.63 4.07 21.96
C PHE A 8 10.12 3.37 23.23
N GLY A 9 10.70 4.12 24.17
CA GLY A 9 11.21 3.57 25.43
C GLY A 9 12.21 2.43 25.21
N ASN A 10 11.75 1.18 25.40
CA ASN A 10 12.55 -0.05 25.39
C ASN A 10 12.20 -1.04 24.26
N VAL A 11 11.38 -0.65 23.28
CA VAL A 11 10.99 -1.55 22.17
C VAL A 11 12.04 -1.51 21.05
N PRO A 12 12.72 -2.64 20.72
CA PRO A 12 13.70 -2.67 19.64
C PRO A 12 13.03 -2.41 18.29
N LYS A 13 13.68 -1.62 17.41
CA LYS A 13 13.22 -1.43 16.02
C LYS A 13 13.06 -2.77 15.31
N LEU A 14 12.02 -2.86 14.50
CA LEU A 14 11.77 -4.02 13.66
C LEU A 14 13.02 -4.29 12.80
N PRO A 15 13.47 -5.56 12.70
CA PRO A 15 14.60 -5.89 11.87
C PRO A 15 14.33 -5.55 10.40
N MET A 16 15.38 -5.15 9.67
CA MET A 16 15.31 -4.68 8.28
C MET A 16 14.55 -5.60 7.31
N LYS A 17 14.47 -6.91 7.61
CA LYS A 17 13.64 -7.88 6.86
C LYS A 17 12.17 -7.49 6.76
N TRP A 18 11.63 -6.73 7.71
CA TRP A 18 10.25 -6.27 7.69
C TRP A 18 10.04 -5.05 6.81
N ALA A 19 11.11 -4.34 6.44
CA ALA A 19 11.01 -3.17 5.57
C ALA A 19 10.38 -3.51 4.21
N THR A 20 10.63 -4.72 3.68
CA THR A 20 10.04 -5.19 2.41
C THR A 20 8.53 -5.36 2.45
N VAL A 21 7.92 -5.46 3.63
CA VAL A 21 6.47 -5.58 3.83
C VAL A 21 5.89 -4.26 4.34
N VAL A 22 6.54 -3.67 5.35
CA VAL A 22 6.07 -2.48 6.05
C VAL A 22 6.09 -1.25 5.12
N ILE A 23 7.12 -1.10 4.29
CA ILE A 23 7.20 0.02 3.35
C ILE A 23 6.05 0.00 2.33
N PRO A 24 5.82 -1.06 1.53
CA PRO A 24 4.72 -1.07 0.57
C PRO A 24 3.35 -1.02 1.25
N PHE A 25 3.21 -1.58 2.46
CA PHE A 25 1.99 -1.46 3.25
C PHE A 25 1.65 0.00 3.55
N PHE A 26 2.56 0.75 4.19
CA PHE A 26 2.33 2.17 4.51
C PHE A 26 2.16 3.01 3.25
N LEU A 27 2.95 2.73 2.20
CA LEU A 27 2.82 3.43 0.92
C LEU A 27 1.42 3.25 0.32
N SER A 28 0.91 2.01 0.27
CA SER A 28 -0.42 1.72 -0.27
C SER A 28 -1.54 2.36 0.55
N CYS A 29 -1.41 2.32 1.88
CA CYS A 29 -2.34 2.90 2.83
C CYS A 29 -2.41 4.43 2.66
N LEU A 30 -1.26 5.11 2.68
CA LEU A 30 -1.21 6.57 2.55
C LEU A 30 -1.64 7.05 1.16
N MET A 31 -1.17 6.42 0.08
CA MET A 31 -1.53 6.82 -1.29
C MET A 31 -3.04 6.68 -1.53
N SER A 32 -3.65 5.56 -1.16
CA SER A 32 -5.09 5.36 -1.31
C SER A 32 -5.91 6.28 -0.40
N GLY A 33 -5.44 6.55 0.83
CA GLY A 33 -6.07 7.46 1.76
C GLY A 33 -6.11 8.89 1.21
N ILE A 34 -4.98 9.40 0.74
CA ILE A 34 -4.88 10.75 0.16
C ILE A 34 -5.74 10.88 -1.09
N ILE A 35 -5.65 9.93 -2.02
CA ILE A 35 -6.44 9.99 -3.27
C ILE A 35 -7.94 9.93 -2.97
N SER A 36 -8.38 9.02 -2.09
CA SER A 36 -9.79 8.92 -1.70
C SER A 36 -10.28 10.16 -0.97
N PHE A 37 -9.46 10.76 -0.10
CA PHE A 37 -9.79 12.00 0.60
C PHE A 37 -10.03 13.15 -0.37
N ILE A 38 -9.08 13.37 -1.29
CA ILE A 38 -9.17 14.42 -2.32
C ILE A 38 -10.39 14.20 -3.21
N ASN A 39 -10.64 12.96 -3.62
CA ASN A 39 -11.81 12.65 -4.44
C ASN A 39 -13.11 12.92 -3.67
N MET A 40 -13.19 12.49 -2.40
CA MET A 40 -14.41 12.61 -1.61
C MET A 40 -14.71 14.08 -1.28
N ILE A 41 -13.70 14.87 -0.87
CA ILE A 41 -13.88 16.30 -0.57
C ILE A 41 -14.24 17.08 -1.84
N ARG A 42 -13.73 16.68 -3.00
CA ARG A 42 -14.07 17.34 -4.28
C ARG A 42 -15.49 17.02 -4.74
N ASN A 43 -15.99 15.82 -4.48
CA ASN A 43 -17.32 15.39 -4.95
C ASN A 43 -18.45 15.75 -3.97
N LEU A 44 -18.23 15.59 -2.66
CA LEU A 44 -19.25 15.87 -1.64
C LEU A 44 -19.08 17.24 -0.98
N GLY A 45 -17.92 17.88 -1.13
CA GLY A 45 -17.58 19.07 -0.35
C GLY A 45 -17.25 18.72 1.10
N TRP A 46 -17.21 19.75 1.94
CA TRP A 46 -17.10 19.59 3.38
C TRP A 46 -18.49 19.42 3.99
N ILE A 47 -18.74 18.27 4.62
CA ILE A 47 -20.02 17.93 5.25
C ILE A 47 -19.79 17.53 6.71
N ASP A 48 -20.84 17.63 7.52
CA ASP A 48 -20.79 17.13 8.89
C ASP A 48 -20.51 15.62 8.91
N GLY A 49 -19.54 15.20 9.74
CA GLY A 49 -19.10 13.82 9.79
C GLY A 49 -18.25 13.36 8.59
N PHE A 50 -17.77 14.27 7.73
CA PHE A 50 -16.94 13.94 6.56
C PHE A 50 -15.80 12.99 6.90
N PHE A 51 -15.02 13.27 7.95
CA PHE A 51 -13.88 12.43 8.34
C PHE A 51 -14.28 11.01 8.74
N ALA A 52 -15.38 10.85 9.48
CA ALA A 52 -15.86 9.54 9.89
C ALA A 52 -16.34 8.72 8.69
N LEU A 53 -17.10 9.36 7.79
CA LEU A 53 -17.58 8.73 6.56
C LEU A 53 -16.42 8.36 5.63
N TRP A 54 -15.46 9.29 5.44
CA TRP A 54 -14.30 9.07 4.61
C TRP A 54 -13.46 7.91 5.14
N PHE A 55 -13.13 7.96 6.43
CA PHE A 55 -12.28 6.94 7.04
C PHE A 55 -12.93 5.56 6.99
N ASN A 56 -14.23 5.47 7.27
CA ASN A 56 -14.96 4.21 7.17
C ASN A 56 -14.97 3.65 5.74
N ASN A 57 -15.35 4.47 4.76
CA ASN A 57 -15.42 4.05 3.36
C ASN A 57 -14.05 3.68 2.79
N TRP A 58 -13.04 4.51 3.06
CA TRP A 58 -11.67 4.27 2.63
C TRP A 58 -11.11 3.00 3.26
N MET A 59 -11.29 2.80 4.57
CA MET A 59 -10.73 1.65 5.27
C MET A 59 -11.34 0.33 4.78
N ILE A 60 -12.66 0.29 4.58
CA ILE A 60 -13.33 -0.88 4.00
C ILE A 60 -12.80 -1.13 2.58
N SER A 61 -12.80 -0.11 1.73
CA SER A 61 -12.32 -0.24 0.34
C SER A 61 -10.88 -0.75 0.26
N TRP A 62 -9.97 -0.15 1.04
CA TRP A 62 -8.56 -0.53 1.09
C TRP A 62 -8.37 -1.96 1.64
N ALA A 63 -9.11 -2.35 2.68
CA ALA A 63 -9.02 -3.68 3.29
C ALA A 63 -9.40 -4.80 2.32
N PHE A 64 -10.30 -4.55 1.35
CA PHE A 64 -10.60 -5.50 0.28
C PHE A 64 -9.66 -5.35 -0.91
N ALA A 65 -9.31 -4.13 -1.30
CA ALA A 65 -8.46 -3.86 -2.47
C ALA A 65 -7.06 -4.45 -2.32
N PHE A 66 -6.42 -4.31 -1.15
CA PHE A 66 -5.06 -4.78 -0.94
C PHE A 66 -4.92 -6.31 -1.12
N PRO A 67 -5.75 -7.16 -0.46
CA PRO A 67 -5.77 -8.60 -0.74
C PRO A 67 -6.06 -8.93 -2.20
N VAL A 68 -7.06 -8.28 -2.81
CA VAL A 68 -7.43 -8.51 -4.21
C VAL A 68 -6.24 -8.25 -5.13
N VAL A 69 -5.50 -7.15 -4.94
CA VAL A 69 -4.29 -6.85 -5.71
C VAL A 69 -3.27 -7.97 -5.56
N LEU A 70 -3.04 -8.51 -4.35
CA LEU A 70 -2.09 -9.62 -4.15
C LEU A 70 -2.52 -10.89 -4.89
N PHE A 71 -3.81 -11.23 -4.88
CA PHE A 71 -4.34 -12.40 -5.59
C PHE A 71 -4.35 -12.21 -7.12
N VAL A 72 -4.63 -11.00 -7.59
CA VAL A 72 -4.76 -10.66 -9.00
C VAL A 72 -3.40 -10.38 -9.65
N LEU A 73 -2.38 -9.98 -8.88
CA LEU A 73 -1.02 -9.72 -9.38
C LEU A 73 -0.43 -10.83 -10.26
N PRO A 74 -0.45 -12.13 -9.89
CA PRO A 74 0.07 -13.19 -10.75
C PRO A 74 -0.72 -13.33 -12.06
N MET A 75 -2.02 -13.08 -12.03
CA MET A 75 -2.87 -13.12 -13.22
C MET A 75 -2.56 -11.94 -14.15
N VAL A 76 -2.46 -10.72 -13.61
CA VAL A 76 -2.09 -9.53 -14.38
C VAL A 76 -0.69 -9.66 -14.96
N ARG A 77 0.26 -10.25 -14.22
CA ARG A 77 1.61 -10.54 -14.75
C ARG A 77 1.57 -11.47 -15.96
N LYS A 78 0.74 -12.52 -15.94
CA LYS A 78 0.55 -13.41 -17.10
C LYS A 78 -0.01 -12.63 -18.29
N PHE A 79 -1.05 -11.82 -18.09
CA PHE A 79 -1.61 -11.02 -19.16
C PHE A 79 -0.61 -9.98 -19.70
N ALA A 80 0.13 -9.30 -18.84
CA ALA A 80 1.15 -8.34 -19.24
C ALA A 80 2.25 -9.01 -20.08
N SER A 81 2.66 -10.24 -19.73
CA SER A 81 3.67 -10.99 -20.51
C SER A 81 3.20 -11.42 -21.90
N LEU A 82 1.89 -11.38 -22.19
CA LEU A 82 1.38 -11.59 -23.55
C LEU A 82 1.54 -10.36 -24.44
N ILE A 83 1.63 -9.18 -23.83
CA ILE A 83 1.68 -7.88 -24.53
C ILE A 83 3.11 -7.34 -24.58
N VAL A 84 3.89 -7.55 -23.52
CA VAL A 84 5.24 -7.01 -23.34
C VAL A 84 6.24 -8.16 -23.31
N ASP A 85 7.30 -8.06 -24.10
CA ASP A 85 8.42 -9.00 -24.00
C ASP A 85 9.21 -8.72 -22.71
N MET A 86 9.15 -9.68 -21.79
CA MET A 86 9.81 -9.61 -20.49
C MET A 86 11.25 -10.15 -20.53
N SER A 87 11.77 -10.52 -21.71
CA SER A 87 13.13 -11.05 -21.92
C SER A 87 14.23 -10.08 -21.47
N ALA A 88 14.00 -8.77 -21.57
CA ALA A 88 14.96 -7.73 -21.19
C ALA A 88 15.24 -7.62 -19.68
N LEU A 89 14.45 -8.28 -18.82
CA LEU A 89 14.66 -8.31 -17.37
C LEU A 89 15.50 -9.51 -16.89
N GLN A 90 15.90 -10.42 -17.78
CA GLN A 90 16.79 -11.51 -17.43
C GLN A 90 18.25 -11.06 -17.57
N PRO A 91 19.06 -11.09 -16.50
CA PRO A 91 20.50 -10.89 -16.65
C PRO A 91 21.06 -11.98 -17.58
N PRO A 92 22.05 -11.66 -18.43
CA PRO A 92 22.65 -12.64 -19.34
C PRO A 92 23.14 -13.85 -18.54
N LYS A 93 22.83 -15.05 -19.05
CA LYS A 93 23.24 -16.34 -18.49
C LYS A 93 24.76 -16.44 -18.35
#